data_AF-A0A924AX87-F1
#
_entry.id   AF-A0A924AX87-F1
#
_cell.length_a   1.000
_cell.length_b   1.000
_cell.length_c   1.000
_cell.angle_alpha   90.00
_cell.angle_beta   90.00
_cell.angle_gamma   90.00
#
_symmetry.space_group_name_H-M   'P 1'
#
loop_
_entity.id
_entity.type
_entity.pdbx_description
1 polymer ?
#
loop_
_entity_poly.entity_id
_entity_poly.type
_entity_poly.pdbx_seq_one_letter_code
_entity_poly.pdbx_strand_id
1 'polypeptide(L)'
;MTTLSAQSALVPTANRNLGLGFTGNLGNIDAYISAVNRLPMLTHDQEISLAKRLQENNDLAAAQELVLSHLRLVVSIARGYLGYGLPHADLIQEGNIGLM
;
A
#
# COMPACT_ATOMS: atom_id res chain seq x y z
N MET A 1 22.12 15.87 -51.59
CA MET A 1 22.70 14.70 -50.90
C MET A 1 22.53 14.93 -49.41
N THR A 2 21.52 14.32 -48.76
CA THR A 2 21.68 13.11 -47.89
C THR A 2 22.27 13.55 -46.52
N THR A 3 21.69 13.42 -45.32
CA THR A 3 20.63 12.57 -44.75
C THR A 3 20.37 12.97 -43.27
N LEU A 4 19.15 12.68 -42.78
CA LEU A 4 18.76 12.24 -41.43
C LEU A 4 19.41 12.85 -40.17
N SER A 5 18.57 13.37 -39.27
CA SER A 5 18.12 12.58 -38.10
C SER A 5 17.14 13.38 -37.24
N ALA A 6 15.87 12.98 -37.29
CA ALA A 6 14.89 13.33 -36.28
C ALA A 6 15.27 12.60 -34.98
N GLN A 7 15.53 13.36 -33.90
CA GLN A 7 15.61 12.82 -32.55
C GLN A 7 14.42 13.34 -31.74
N SER A 8 13.27 12.71 -31.98
CA SER A 8 12.22 12.60 -30.98
C SER A 8 12.75 11.72 -29.84
N ALA A 9 13.40 12.34 -28.85
CA ALA A 9 13.76 11.67 -27.61
C ALA A 9 12.64 11.89 -26.58
N LEU A 10 11.77 10.87 -26.52
CA LEU A 10 10.88 10.46 -25.44
C LEU A 10 10.66 11.44 -24.28
N VAL A 11 9.46 12.01 -24.22
CA VAL A 11 8.84 12.44 -22.96
C VAL A 11 8.69 11.19 -22.08
N PRO A 12 9.27 11.12 -20.86
CA PRO A 12 8.94 10.06 -19.94
C PRO A 12 7.52 10.32 -19.43
N THR A 13 6.55 9.66 -20.05
CA THR A 13 5.20 9.52 -19.51
C THR A 13 5.27 8.81 -18.16
N ALA A 14 4.61 9.43 -17.18
CA ALA A 14 4.18 8.87 -15.90
C ALA A 14 5.28 8.53 -14.89
N ASN A 15 5.68 9.54 -14.12
CA ASN A 15 5.90 9.33 -12.70
C ASN A 15 4.71 9.90 -11.90
N ARG A 16 3.58 9.16 -11.90
CA ARG A 16 2.57 9.32 -10.85
C ARG A 16 3.11 8.64 -9.60
N ASN A 17 4.11 9.25 -8.99
CA ASN A 17 4.28 9.12 -7.55
C ASN A 17 2.95 9.56 -6.96
N LEU A 18 2.17 8.64 -6.38
CA LEU A 18 1.06 8.99 -5.52
C LEU A 18 1.63 9.99 -4.51
N GLY A 19 1.22 11.25 -4.62
CA GLY A 19 1.68 12.37 -3.80
C GLY A 19 1.20 12.28 -2.35
N LEU A 20 1.28 11.11 -1.75
CA LEU A 20 1.39 10.94 -0.31
C LEU A 20 2.75 11.53 0.03
N GLY A 21 2.78 12.73 0.61
CA GLY A 21 4.00 13.48 0.99
C GLY A 21 4.91 12.70 1.93
N PHE A 22 5.58 11.69 1.39
CA PHE A 22 6.39 10.73 2.10
C PHE A 22 7.85 11.15 1.92
N THR A 23 8.39 11.82 2.94
CA THR A 23 9.78 12.29 2.99
C THR A 23 10.67 11.39 3.86
N GLY A 24 10.22 10.17 4.19
CA GLY A 24 11.01 9.19 4.94
C GLY A 24 11.80 8.27 4.01
N ASN A 25 12.88 7.68 4.50
CA ASN A 25 13.46 6.51 3.84
C ASN A 25 12.56 5.30 4.17
N LEU A 26 11.96 4.63 3.17
CA LEU A 26 11.18 3.39 3.38
C LEU A 26 12.02 2.24 3.99
N GLY A 27 13.33 2.43 4.15
CA GLY A 27 14.23 1.48 4.83
C GLY A 27 14.08 1.39 6.35
N ASN A 28 13.24 2.19 7.00
CA ASN A 28 12.97 2.08 8.44
C ASN A 28 11.52 1.65 8.72
N ILE A 29 11.38 0.49 9.38
CA ILE A 29 10.09 -0.08 9.80
C ILE A 29 9.25 0.88 10.65
N ASP A 30 9.88 1.75 11.44
CA ASP A 30 9.17 2.75 12.24
C ASP A 30 8.43 3.77 11.36
N ALA A 31 9.01 4.12 10.21
CA ALA A 31 8.37 5.02 9.25
C ALA A 31 7.14 4.37 8.62
N TYR A 32 7.21 3.07 8.31
CA TYR A 32 6.07 2.29 7.83
C TYR A 32 4.95 2.22 8.88
N ILE A 33 5.30 1.86 10.12
CA ILE A 33 4.33 1.80 11.23
C ILE A 33 3.68 3.17 11.47
N SER A 34 4.45 4.25 11.42
CA SER A 34 3.88 5.60 11.54
C SER A 34 2.96 5.95 10.38
N ALA A 35 3.24 5.50 9.15
CA ALA A 35 2.39 5.76 8.00
C ALA A 35 1.06 5.00 8.12
N VAL A 36 1.11 3.71 8.45
CA VAL A 36 -0.06 2.85 8.64
C VAL A 36 -0.98 3.36 9.74
N ASN A 37 -0.42 3.87 10.85
CA ASN A 37 -1.22 4.44 11.95
C ASN A 37 -1.97 5.72 11.60
N ARG A 38 -1.60 6.42 10.51
CA ARG A 38 -2.28 7.65 10.04
C ARG A 38 -3.42 7.35 9.07
N LEU A 39 -3.54 6.11 8.61
CA LEU A 39 -4.61 5.74 7.69
C LEU A 39 -5.98 5.84 8.39
N PRO A 40 -7.00 6.40 7.71
CA PRO A 40 -8.33 6.52 8.26
C PRO A 40 -8.93 5.12 8.48
N MET A 41 -9.61 4.95 9.62
CA MET A 41 -10.37 3.74 9.89
C MET A 41 -11.73 3.83 9.19
N LEU A 42 -12.16 2.72 8.61
CA LEU A 42 -13.50 2.60 8.05
C LEU A 42 -14.53 2.37 9.16
N THR A 43 -15.74 2.88 8.94
CA THR A 43 -16.91 2.46 9.72
C THR A 43 -17.45 1.14 9.19
N HIS A 44 -18.26 0.47 9.99
CA HIS A 44 -18.90 -0.79 9.61
C HIS A 44 -19.70 -0.68 8.31
N ASP A 45 -20.47 0.40 8.14
CA ASP A 45 -21.27 0.61 6.93
C ASP A 45 -20.40 0.83 5.67
N GLN A 46 -19.27 1.54 5.82
CA GLN A 46 -18.30 1.75 4.74
C GLN A 46 -17.67 0.42 4.33
N GLU A 47 -17.30 -0.41 5.30
CA GLU A 47 -16.70 -1.71 5.07
C GLU A 47 -17.65 -2.63 4.29
N ILE A 48 -18.92 -2.70 4.69
CA ILE A 48 -19.95 -3.47 3.95
C ILE A 48 -20.12 -2.92 2.53
N SER A 49 -20.16 -1.60 2.37
CA SER A 49 -20.32 -0.98 1.05
C SER A 49 -19.16 -1.32 0.11
N LEU A 50 -17.93 -1.20 0.59
CA LEU A 50 -16.72 -1.50 -0.18
C LEU A 50 -16.62 -3.00 -0.50
N ALA A 51 -16.95 -3.87 0.45
CA ALA A 51 -16.94 -5.32 0.24
C ALA A 51 -17.96 -5.74 -0.84
N LYS A 52 -19.17 -5.17 -0.81
CA LYS A 52 -20.17 -5.41 -1.86
C LYS A 52 -19.70 -4.90 -3.22
N ARG A 53 -19.15 -3.69 -3.29
CA ARG A 53 -18.61 -3.13 -4.54
C ARG A 53 -17.50 -4.00 -5.13
N LEU A 54 -16.60 -4.50 -4.28
CA LEU A 54 -15.55 -5.43 -4.69
C LEU A 54 -16.16 -6.73 -5.24
N GLN A 55 -17.11 -7.32 -4.52
CA GLN A 55 -17.74 -8.59 -4.91
C GLN A 55 -18.55 -8.48 -6.20
N GLU A 56 -19.36 -7.43 -6.34
CA GLU A 56 -20.31 -7.26 -7.44
C GLU A 56 -19.62 -6.71 -8.70
N ASN A 57 -18.68 -5.78 -8.54
CA ASN A 57 -18.11 -5.02 -9.66
C ASN A 57 -16.62 -5.32 -9.90
N ASN A 58 -15.99 -6.20 -9.12
CA ASN A 58 -14.52 -6.40 -9.12
C ASN A 58 -13.76 -5.07 -8.95
N ASP A 59 -14.28 -4.19 -8.09
CA ASP A 59 -13.74 -2.85 -7.89
C ASP A 59 -12.42 -2.90 -7.11
N LEU A 60 -11.30 -2.84 -7.84
CA LEU A 60 -9.95 -2.85 -7.29
C LEU A 60 -9.68 -1.65 -6.37
N ALA A 61 -10.35 -0.51 -6.58
CA ALA A 61 -10.20 0.64 -5.69
C ALA A 61 -10.88 0.36 -4.33
N ALA A 62 -12.01 -0.34 -4.35
CA ALA A 62 -12.65 -0.78 -3.11
C ALA A 62 -11.81 -1.81 -2.34
N ALA A 63 -11.17 -2.76 -3.05
CA ALA A 63 -10.20 -3.68 -2.44
C ALA A 63 -9.02 -2.92 -1.81
N GLN A 64 -8.45 -1.96 -2.55
CA GLN A 64 -7.34 -1.15 -2.04
C GLN A 64 -7.72 -0.39 -0.76
N GLU A 65 -8.90 0.22 -0.73
CA GLU A 65 -9.37 0.98 0.44
C GLU A 65 -9.58 0.07 1.66
N LEU A 66 -10.17 -1.12 1.45
CA LEU A 66 -10.32 -2.14 2.49
C LEU A 66 -8.96 -2.63 3.01
N VAL A 67 -8.00 -2.92 2.13
CA VAL A 67 -6.67 -3.40 2.55
C VAL A 67 -5.94 -2.31 3.34
N LEU A 68 -5.93 -1.07 2.84
CA LEU A 68 -5.23 0.05 3.49
C LEU A 68 -5.78 0.34 4.89
N SER A 69 -7.10 0.31 5.09
CA SER A 69 -7.70 0.55 6.42
C SER A 69 -7.31 -0.52 7.44
N HIS A 70 -7.05 -1.75 6.97
CA HIS A 70 -6.75 -2.91 7.81
C HIS A 70 -5.26 -3.16 8.04
N LEU A 71 -4.35 -2.39 7.42
CA LEU A 71 -2.90 -2.53 7.67
C LEU A 71 -2.53 -2.32 9.16
N ARG A 72 -3.30 -1.51 9.89
CA ARG A 72 -3.11 -1.31 11.34
C ARG A 72 -3.35 -2.59 12.14
N LEU A 73 -4.32 -3.40 11.70
CA LEU A 73 -4.61 -4.71 12.28
C LEU A 73 -3.40 -5.64 12.09
N VAL A 74 -2.83 -5.68 10.89
CA VAL A 74 -1.63 -6.49 10.59
C VAL A 74 -0.48 -6.15 11.54
N VAL A 75 -0.19 -4.86 11.71
CA VAL A 75 0.85 -4.41 12.64
C VAL A 75 0.54 -4.84 14.08
N SER A 76 -0.73 -4.77 14.50
CA SER A 76 -1.14 -5.18 15.85
C SER A 76 -0.95 -6.69 16.09
N ILE A 77 -1.26 -7.52 15.09
CA ILE A 77 -1.11 -8.98 15.16
C ILE A 77 0.38 -9.34 15.14
N ALA A 78 1.17 -8.74 14.24
CA ALA A 78 2.60 -8.97 14.11
C ALA A 78 3.38 -8.67 15.41
N ARG A 79 2.90 -7.72 16.23
CA ARG A 79 3.49 -7.44 17.55
C ARG A 79 3.35 -8.60 18.52
N GLY A 80 2.28 -9.40 18.41
CA GLY A 80 2.08 -10.60 19.24
C GLY A 80 3.07 -11.73 18.95
N TYR A 81 3.74 -11.70 17.78
CA TYR A 81 4.74 -12.68 17.36
C TYR A 81 6.18 -12.20 17.60
N LEU A 82 6.37 -11.06 18.27
CA LEU A 82 7.71 -10.63 18.69
C LEU A 82 8.28 -11.61 19.72
N GLY A 83 9.57 -11.93 19.60
CA GLY A 83 10.28 -12.84 20.50
C GLY A 83 10.36 -14.30 20.03
N TYR A 84 9.71 -14.66 18.92
CA TYR A 84 9.82 -16.00 18.30
C TYR A 84 11.02 -16.15 17.34
N GLY A 85 11.95 -15.19 17.36
CA GLY A 85 13.17 -15.22 16.53
C GLY A 85 13.02 -14.70 15.10
N LEU A 86 11.82 -14.26 14.70
CA LEU A 86 11.56 -13.63 13.40
C LEU A 86 11.66 -12.10 13.46
N PRO A 87 12.25 -11.43 12.45
CA PRO A 87 12.23 -9.98 12.35
C PRO A 87 10.80 -9.43 12.25
N HIS A 88 10.54 -8.31 12.93
CA HIS A 88 9.21 -7.67 12.91
C HIS A 88 8.75 -7.26 11.50
N ALA A 89 9.70 -6.88 10.64
CA ALA A 89 9.44 -6.53 9.25
C ALA A 89 8.88 -7.71 8.45
N ASP A 90 9.42 -8.90 8.66
CA ASP A 90 9.01 -10.10 7.95
C ASP A 90 7.62 -10.53 8.40
N LEU A 91 7.34 -10.47 9.71
CA LEU A 91 6.01 -10.73 10.26
C LEU A 91 4.94 -9.78 9.68
N ILE A 92 5.27 -8.49 9.54
CA ILE A 92 4.37 -7.51 8.94
C ILE A 92 4.18 -7.78 7.44
N GLN A 93 5.26 -8.12 6.72
CA GLN A 93 5.17 -8.42 5.29
C GLN A 93 4.31 -9.65 5.01
N GLU A 94 4.54 -10.76 5.73
CA GLU A 94 3.71 -11.96 5.62
C GLU A 94 2.25 -11.68 5.98
N GLY A 95 2.02 -10.87 7.02
CA GLY A 95 0.66 -10.46 7.40
C GLY A 95 -0.03 -9.59 6.36
N ASN A 96 0.70 -8.70 5.69
CA ASN A 96 0.17 -7.89 4.60
C ASN A 96 -0.17 -8.76 3.39
N ILE A 97 0.64 -9.76 3.07
CA ILE A 97 0.37 -10.71 1.99
C ILE A 97 -0.89 -11.52 2.29
N GLY A 98 -1.06 -11.98 3.53
CA GLY A 98 -2.27 -12.70 3.94
C GLY A 98 -3.55 -11.86 3.94
N LEU A 99 -3.43 -10.52 3.87
CA LEU A 99 -4.56 -9.59 3.79
C LEU A 99 -5.01 -9.31 2.34
N MET A 100 -4.12 -9.51 1.35
CA MET A 100 -4.39 -9.26 -0.08
C MET A 100 -5.08 -10.46 -0.73
#